data_AF-A0AAN1SGQ2-F1
#
_entry.id   AF-A0AAN1SGQ2-F1
#
_cell.length_a   1.000
_cell.length_b   1.000
_cell.length_c   1.000
_cell.angle_alpha   90.00
_cell.angle_beta   90.00
_cell.angle_gamma   90.00
#
_symmetry.space_group_name_H-M   'P 1'
#
loop_
_entity.id
_entity.type
_entity.pdbx_description
1 polymer ?
#
loop_
_entity_poly.entity_id
_entity_poly.type
_entity_poly.pdbx_seq_one_letter_code
_entity_poly.pdbx_strand_id
1 'polypeptide(L)'
;MTKADIVQLQENGEPKYVATHANAVEGLSEFIQKDYDKLGNTEKIYVSEGRGDNSLADGSENRPYRTIQAAVDSLPLVSGTEFYIFVEAGVYLEDVTVSGVRSARLEIISTKNDEENAKEANTSVMVRSIGFVDCGMYCRAQGITQTDPQSTYGTWFIKFVRTNYGAINNCRAVINTKSFKEYNAYCFDGTTGGVYNNIVSNQKTAVSAQFCSQIRATGSLVGSGNETAFRSHASSLYETSNVEGSTHDKKELGGQIFN
;
A
#
# COMPACT_ATOMS: atom_id res chain seq x y z
N MET A 1 17.62 31.24 28.12
CA MET A 1 17.81 32.02 26.89
C MET A 1 16.62 32.97 26.76
N THR A 2 16.86 34.27 26.86
CA THR A 2 15.85 35.32 26.67
C THR A 2 15.36 35.29 25.21
N LYS A 3 14.03 35.21 25.01
CA LYS A 3 13.42 35.28 23.67
C LYS A 3 13.81 36.62 23.02
N ALA A 4 14.35 36.57 21.79
CA ALA A 4 14.67 37.77 21.04
C ALA A 4 13.40 38.24 20.31
N ASP A 5 12.83 39.36 20.77
CA ASP A 5 11.66 39.97 20.14
C ASP A 5 12.08 40.82 18.94
N ILE A 6 11.40 40.67 17.79
CA ILE A 6 11.57 41.54 16.64
C ILE A 6 10.72 42.79 16.87
N VAL A 7 11.38 43.94 17.00
CA VAL A 7 10.76 45.25 17.21
C VAL A 7 10.70 46.00 15.87
N GLN A 8 9.52 46.44 15.46
CA GLN A 8 9.36 47.42 14.37
C GLN A 8 9.00 48.78 14.98
N LEU A 9 9.59 49.87 14.49
CA LEU A 9 9.25 51.22 14.95
C LEU A 9 7.99 51.72 14.24
N GLN A 10 7.06 52.29 14.99
CA GLN A 10 5.92 53.03 14.43
C GLN A 10 6.37 54.41 13.94
N GLU A 11 5.57 55.08 13.10
CA GLU A 11 5.87 56.42 12.59
C GLU A 11 5.99 57.49 13.70
N ASN A 12 5.42 57.24 14.88
CA ASN A 12 5.55 58.11 16.06
C ASN A 12 6.76 57.79 16.95
N GLY A 13 7.64 56.86 16.54
CA GLY A 13 8.86 56.49 17.27
C GLY A 13 8.66 55.46 18.40
N GLU A 14 7.43 55.02 18.67
CA GLU A 14 7.16 54.00 19.68
C GLU A 14 7.41 52.57 19.14
N PRO A 15 8.01 51.66 19.93
CA PRO A 15 8.25 50.28 19.52
C PRO A 15 6.93 49.49 19.39
N LYS A 16 6.71 48.88 18.23
CA LYS A 16 5.67 47.88 17.97
C LYS A 16 6.27 46.50 18.03
N TYR A 17 5.86 45.73 19.04
CA TYR A 17 6.19 44.31 19.15
C TYR A 17 5.37 43.54 18.12
N VAL A 18 6.03 42.96 17.11
CA VAL A 18 5.35 42.22 16.04
C VAL A 18 5.31 40.75 16.43
N ALA A 19 4.16 40.30 16.96
CA ALA A 19 3.92 38.94 17.47
C ALA A 19 3.99 37.82 16.39
N THR A 20 4.40 38.12 15.17
CA THR A 20 4.30 37.22 14.02
C THR A 20 5.25 36.03 14.09
N HIS A 21 6.46 36.17 14.63
CA HIS A 21 7.38 35.05 14.80
C HIS A 21 7.01 34.15 15.98
N ALA A 22 6.58 34.72 17.12
CA ALA A 22 6.19 33.94 18.28
C ALA A 22 4.96 33.06 17.97
N ASN A 23 3.94 33.62 17.31
CA ASN A 23 2.74 32.88 16.93
C ASN A 23 3.01 31.82 15.85
N ALA A 24 3.93 32.10 14.91
CA ALA A 24 4.34 31.11 13.91
C ALA A 24 5.14 29.95 14.55
N VAL A 25 6.02 30.26 15.51
CA VAL A 25 6.80 29.25 16.24
C VAL A 25 5.93 28.46 17.21
N GLU A 26 4.96 29.08 17.88
CA GLU A 26 3.98 28.40 18.74
C GLU A 26 3.05 27.50 17.92
N GLY A 27 2.50 28.00 16.81
CA GLY A 27 1.70 27.17 15.90
C GLY A 27 2.48 26.01 15.28
N LEU A 28 3.77 26.21 14.98
CA LEU A 28 4.67 25.14 14.54
C LEU A 28 4.98 24.16 15.68
N SER A 29 5.15 24.63 16.91
CA SER A 29 5.42 23.79 18.08
C SER A 29 4.20 22.96 18.48
N GLU A 30 2.99 23.51 18.40
CA GLU A 30 1.73 22.79 18.62
C GLU A 30 1.47 21.75 17.52
N PHE A 31 1.77 22.10 16.26
CA PHE A 31 1.71 21.15 15.15
C PHE A 31 2.70 20.00 15.34
N ILE A 32 3.95 20.31 15.70
CA ILE A 32 5.00 19.32 16.00
C ILE A 32 4.60 18.48 17.20
N GLN A 33 4.09 19.05 18.31
CA GLN A 33 3.70 18.30 19.50
C GLN A 33 2.50 17.37 19.22
N LYS A 34 1.51 17.84 18.45
CA LYS A 34 0.38 17.02 17.99
C LYS A 34 0.81 15.85 17.11
N ASP A 35 1.87 16.01 16.32
CA ASP A 35 2.45 14.94 15.51
C ASP A 35 3.42 14.06 16.34
N TYR A 36 4.06 14.61 17.38
CA TYR A 36 4.93 13.88 18.29
C TYR A 36 4.16 12.97 19.25
N ASP A 37 3.00 13.40 19.77
CA ASP A 37 2.14 12.57 20.62
C ASP A 37 1.47 11.41 19.83
N LYS A 38 1.65 11.39 18.50
CA LYS A 38 1.28 10.29 17.60
C LYS A 38 2.42 9.32 17.28
N LEU A 39 3.67 9.63 17.65
CA LEU A 39 4.80 8.71 17.52
C LEU A 39 4.63 7.56 18.52
N GLY A 40 4.02 6.46 18.07
CA GLY A 40 3.66 5.30 18.89
C GLY A 40 2.18 4.91 18.84
N ASN A 41 1.34 5.63 18.08
CA ASN A 41 -0.09 5.34 17.98
C ASN A 41 -0.44 4.48 16.77
N THR A 42 -1.52 3.72 16.93
CA THR A 42 -2.23 3.03 15.87
C THR A 42 -3.42 3.88 15.43
N GLU A 43 -3.60 4.08 14.13
CA GLU A 43 -4.77 4.75 13.55
C GLU A 43 -5.52 3.78 12.63
N LYS A 44 -6.82 3.64 12.89
CA LYS A 44 -7.73 2.80 12.11
C LYS A 44 -8.61 3.70 11.24
N ILE A 45 -8.54 3.50 9.94
CA ILE A 45 -9.30 4.23 8.94
C ILE A 45 -10.26 3.26 8.28
N TYR A 46 -11.51 3.64 8.07
CA TYR A 46 -12.54 2.75 7.53
C TYR A 46 -13.01 3.21 6.15
N VAL A 47 -13.25 2.23 5.28
CA VAL A 47 -13.76 2.40 3.91
C VAL A 47 -15.00 1.52 3.73
N SER A 48 -16.06 2.08 3.17
CA SER A 48 -17.32 1.38 2.89
C SER A 48 -17.96 1.92 1.62
N GLU A 49 -18.14 1.07 0.60
CA GLU A 49 -18.79 1.47 -0.65
C GLU A 49 -20.23 1.97 -0.40
N GLY A 50 -20.98 1.24 0.44
CA GLY A 50 -22.40 1.50 0.68
C GLY A 50 -22.69 2.59 1.72
N ARG A 51 -21.84 2.73 2.76
CA ARG A 51 -22.06 3.70 3.85
C ARG A 51 -21.19 4.94 3.75
N GLY A 52 -20.09 4.88 3.00
CA GLY A 52 -19.08 5.92 2.98
C GLY A 52 -19.49 7.15 2.18
N ASP A 53 -18.88 8.28 2.52
CA ASP A 53 -19.06 9.55 1.83
C ASP A 53 -17.75 10.34 1.87
N ASN A 54 -17.05 10.43 0.73
CA ASN A 54 -15.77 11.12 0.65
C ASN A 54 -15.83 12.62 0.98
N SER A 55 -17.01 13.24 0.94
CA SER A 55 -17.17 14.66 1.26
C SER A 55 -17.35 14.93 2.76
N LEU A 56 -17.82 13.93 3.51
CA LEU A 56 -18.14 14.04 4.94
C LEU A 56 -17.38 13.04 5.81
N ALA A 57 -16.59 12.15 5.23
CA ALA A 57 -15.82 11.16 5.95
C ALA A 57 -14.74 11.81 6.82
N ASP A 58 -14.53 11.23 8.00
CA ASP A 58 -13.38 11.52 8.87
C ASP A 58 -12.48 10.29 9.07
N GLY A 59 -12.78 9.20 8.34
CA GLY A 59 -12.06 7.94 8.44
C GLY A 59 -12.49 7.05 9.61
N SER A 60 -13.35 7.51 10.52
CA SER A 60 -13.89 6.67 11.59
C SER A 60 -14.89 5.63 11.07
N GLU A 61 -15.17 4.61 11.87
CA GLU A 61 -16.12 3.54 11.53
C GLU A 61 -17.55 4.06 11.27
N ASN A 62 -17.93 5.14 11.98
CA ASN A 62 -19.22 5.81 11.84
C ASN A 62 -19.30 6.72 10.62
N ARG A 63 -18.16 7.24 10.14
CA ARG A 63 -18.07 8.14 8.97
C ARG A 63 -16.93 7.69 8.04
N PRO A 64 -17.06 6.49 7.44
CA PRO A 64 -16.00 5.91 6.62
C PRO A 64 -15.89 6.64 5.28
N TYR A 65 -14.72 6.53 4.66
CA TYR A 65 -14.55 6.93 3.26
C TYR A 65 -15.36 6.01 2.35
N ARG A 66 -15.85 6.52 1.22
CA ARG A 66 -16.51 5.70 0.19
C ARG A 66 -15.51 4.89 -0.62
N THR A 67 -14.34 5.48 -0.90
CA THR A 67 -13.33 4.91 -1.78
C THR A 67 -12.03 4.67 -1.04
N ILE A 68 -11.26 3.68 -1.48
CA ILE A 68 -9.96 3.36 -0.87
C ILE A 68 -8.99 4.50 -1.14
N GLN A 69 -9.00 5.09 -2.34
CA GLN A 69 -8.12 6.21 -2.65
C GLN A 69 -8.37 7.43 -1.75
N ALA A 70 -9.63 7.73 -1.39
CA ALA A 70 -9.92 8.86 -0.50
C ALA A 70 -9.37 8.63 0.93
N ALA A 71 -9.38 7.40 1.42
CA ALA A 71 -8.72 7.03 2.68
C ALA A 71 -7.20 7.10 2.60
N VAL A 72 -6.61 6.81 1.44
CA VAL A 72 -5.17 6.99 1.20
C VAL A 72 -4.80 8.46 1.14
N ASP A 73 -5.61 9.28 0.45
CA ASP A 73 -5.37 10.71 0.27
C ASP A 73 -5.50 11.50 1.58
N SER A 74 -6.19 10.95 2.59
CA SER A 74 -6.28 11.55 3.93
C SER A 74 -5.06 11.33 4.81
N LEU A 75 -4.15 10.42 4.41
CA LEU A 75 -2.98 10.10 5.22
C LEU A 75 -1.99 11.28 5.27
N PRO A 76 -1.37 11.57 6.43
CA PRO A 76 -0.25 12.49 6.46
C PRO A 76 0.95 11.90 5.71
N LEU A 77 1.66 12.74 4.97
CA LEU A 77 2.82 12.31 4.18
C LEU A 77 3.95 11.75 5.07
N VAL A 78 4.14 12.32 6.27
CA VAL A 78 5.14 11.90 7.25
C VAL A 78 4.47 11.76 8.61
N SER A 79 4.64 10.62 9.26
CA SER A 79 4.07 10.33 10.57
C SER A 79 4.84 9.21 11.29
N GLY A 80 4.71 9.15 12.61
CA GLY A 80 5.13 8.00 13.42
C GLY A 80 4.09 6.91 13.59
N THR A 81 2.88 7.13 13.09
CA THR A 81 1.70 6.28 13.32
C THR A 81 1.78 4.96 12.54
N GLU A 82 1.20 3.90 13.08
CA GLU A 82 0.82 2.71 12.32
C GLU A 82 -0.59 2.87 11.75
N PHE A 83 -0.72 2.91 10.42
CA PHE A 83 -2.02 3.08 9.75
C PHE A 83 -2.60 1.74 9.30
N TYR A 84 -3.88 1.55 9.57
CA TYR A 84 -4.67 0.39 9.13
C TYR A 84 -5.93 0.90 8.43
N ILE A 85 -6.02 0.70 7.11
CA ILE A 85 -7.21 0.98 6.32
C ILE A 85 -8.05 -0.30 6.25
N PHE A 86 -9.14 -0.33 7.01
CA PHE A 86 -10.12 -1.41 7.01
C PHE A 86 -11.18 -1.17 5.94
N VAL A 87 -11.30 -2.12 5.02
CA VAL A 87 -12.19 -2.05 3.86
C VAL A 87 -13.36 -3.01 4.06
N GLU A 88 -14.58 -2.48 4.06
CA GLU A 88 -15.81 -3.28 4.07
C GLU A 88 -16.03 -4.02 2.76
N ALA A 89 -16.87 -5.04 2.79
CA ALA A 89 -17.32 -5.75 1.60
C ALA A 89 -17.80 -4.78 0.52
N GLY A 90 -17.32 -4.95 -0.71
CA GLY A 90 -17.62 -4.06 -1.82
C GLY A 90 -16.77 -4.33 -3.06
N VAL A 91 -17.20 -3.76 -4.19
CA VAL A 91 -16.46 -3.81 -5.47
C VAL A 91 -15.87 -2.45 -5.78
N TYR A 92 -14.60 -2.29 -5.47
CA TYR A 92 -13.85 -1.05 -5.63
C TYR A 92 -13.12 -1.05 -6.97
N LEU A 93 -13.77 -0.47 -7.98
CA LEU A 93 -13.25 -0.30 -9.33
C LEU A 93 -12.18 0.82 -9.41
N GLU A 94 -11.18 0.74 -8.54
CA GLU A 94 -10.13 1.73 -8.31
C GLU A 94 -8.73 1.17 -8.60
N ASP A 95 -7.87 2.01 -9.17
CA ASP A 95 -6.42 1.79 -9.23
C ASP A 95 -5.76 2.57 -8.08
N VAL A 96 -5.76 1.96 -6.90
CA VAL A 96 -5.31 2.61 -5.66
C VAL A 96 -3.80 2.82 -5.71
N THR A 97 -3.34 4.04 -5.44
CA THR A 97 -1.93 4.37 -5.34
C THR A 97 -1.63 5.07 -4.03
N VAL A 98 -0.83 4.43 -3.18
CA VAL A 98 -0.17 5.06 -2.04
C VAL A 98 1.20 5.53 -2.51
N SER A 99 1.46 6.84 -2.46
CA SER A 99 2.71 7.41 -2.95
C SER A 99 3.38 8.30 -1.92
N GLY A 100 4.67 8.06 -1.66
CA GLY A 100 5.52 8.96 -0.87
C GLY A 100 5.28 8.96 0.65
N VAL A 101 4.27 8.24 1.15
CA VAL A 101 3.95 8.18 2.59
C VAL A 101 5.13 7.59 3.37
N ARG A 102 5.42 8.17 4.54
CA ARG A 102 6.41 7.72 5.52
C ARG A 102 5.70 7.58 6.86
N SER A 103 5.49 6.33 7.29
CA SER A 103 4.84 6.01 8.56
C SER A 103 5.60 4.88 9.27
N ALA A 104 5.18 4.48 10.48
CA ALA A 104 5.71 3.24 11.06
C ALA A 104 5.26 2.01 10.25
N ARG A 105 4.02 2.04 9.76
CA ARG A 105 3.37 0.96 9.01
C ARG A 105 2.18 1.50 8.22
N LEU A 106 1.84 0.86 7.11
CA LEU A 106 0.57 1.06 6.42
C LEU A 106 0.01 -0.26 5.88
N GLU A 107 -1.25 -0.52 6.17
CA GLU A 107 -1.95 -1.69 5.65
C GLU A 107 -3.31 -1.37 5.06
N ILE A 108 -3.68 -2.09 4.01
CA ILE A 108 -5.03 -2.12 3.45
C ILE A 108 -5.57 -3.53 3.67
N ILE A 109 -6.66 -3.66 4.43
CA ILE A 109 -7.13 -4.93 4.99
C ILE A 109 -8.64 -5.05 4.80
N SER A 110 -9.12 -6.18 4.28
CA SER A 110 -10.54 -6.53 4.39
C SER A 110 -10.97 -6.65 5.85
N THR A 111 -12.12 -6.05 6.20
CA THR A 111 -12.76 -6.25 7.51
C THR A 111 -13.10 -7.71 7.82
N LYS A 112 -13.18 -8.57 6.80
CA LYS A 112 -13.44 -10.01 6.91
C LYS A 112 -12.22 -10.89 6.68
N ASN A 113 -11.01 -10.31 6.70
CA ASN A 113 -9.79 -11.04 6.38
C ASN A 113 -9.61 -12.35 7.18
N ASP A 114 -9.98 -12.35 8.46
CA ASP A 114 -9.78 -13.51 9.34
C ASP A 114 -10.90 -14.56 9.20
N GLU A 115 -12.00 -14.20 8.52
CA GLU A 115 -13.17 -15.05 8.27
C GLU A 115 -13.14 -15.70 6.89
N GLU A 116 -12.40 -15.10 5.95
CA GLU A 116 -12.38 -15.48 4.54
C GLU A 116 -11.05 -16.10 4.14
N ASN A 117 -11.10 -17.15 3.32
CA ASN A 117 -9.92 -17.77 2.73
C ASN A 117 -9.90 -17.53 1.21
N ALA A 118 -9.01 -16.64 0.77
CA ALA A 118 -8.86 -16.26 -0.64
C ALA A 118 -8.55 -17.44 -1.57
N LYS A 119 -8.01 -18.55 -1.04
CA LYS A 119 -7.73 -19.77 -1.81
C LYS A 119 -9.00 -20.53 -2.18
N GLU A 120 -10.08 -20.39 -1.39
CA GLU A 120 -11.32 -21.14 -1.55
C GLU A 120 -12.36 -20.37 -2.39
N ALA A 121 -12.51 -19.08 -2.14
CA ALA A 121 -13.46 -18.23 -2.84
C ALA A 121 -12.94 -16.80 -3.00
N ASN A 122 -13.70 -15.97 -3.72
CA ASN A 122 -13.46 -14.52 -3.67
C ASN A 122 -13.64 -14.03 -2.23
N THR A 123 -12.74 -13.16 -1.80
CA THR A 123 -12.94 -12.35 -0.60
C THR A 123 -14.02 -11.30 -0.87
N SER A 124 -14.63 -10.76 0.19
CA SER A 124 -15.69 -9.77 0.06
C SER A 124 -15.24 -8.42 -0.49
N VAL A 125 -13.92 -8.16 -0.49
CA VAL A 125 -13.32 -6.94 -1.01
C VAL A 125 -12.69 -7.23 -2.36
N MET A 126 -13.23 -6.64 -3.42
CA MET A 126 -12.69 -6.74 -4.77
C MET A 126 -12.10 -5.39 -5.19
N VAL A 127 -10.85 -5.37 -5.65
CA VAL A 127 -10.14 -4.14 -6.05
C VAL A 127 -9.45 -4.34 -7.41
N ARG A 128 -9.40 -3.30 -8.25
CA ARG A 128 -8.75 -3.41 -9.55
C ARG A 128 -7.24 -3.53 -9.43
N SER A 129 -6.60 -2.57 -8.75
CA SER A 129 -5.17 -2.65 -8.44
C SER A 129 -4.82 -1.83 -7.19
N ILE A 130 -3.70 -2.20 -6.56
CA ILE A 130 -3.12 -1.50 -5.40
C ILE A 130 -1.61 -1.35 -5.61
N GLY A 131 -1.12 -0.12 -5.62
CA GLY A 131 0.29 0.21 -5.71
C GLY A 131 0.78 0.96 -4.47
N PHE A 132 1.89 0.50 -3.89
CA PHE A 132 2.67 1.26 -2.91
C PHE A 132 3.95 1.73 -3.60
N VAL A 133 4.12 3.04 -3.74
CA VAL A 133 5.21 3.65 -4.50
C VAL A 133 5.98 4.60 -3.61
N ASP A 134 7.31 4.43 -3.58
CA ASP A 134 8.21 5.25 -2.79
C ASP A 134 7.75 5.36 -1.34
N CYS A 135 7.38 4.24 -0.71
CA CYS A 135 6.85 4.14 0.66
C CYS A 135 7.89 3.48 1.57
N GLY A 136 8.63 4.28 2.35
CA GLY A 136 9.80 3.86 3.15
C GLY A 136 9.48 3.06 4.43
N MET A 137 8.40 2.28 4.44
CA MET A 137 7.89 1.56 5.61
C MET A 137 7.36 0.17 5.24
N TYR A 138 6.85 -0.57 6.24
CA TYR A 138 6.11 -1.81 6.01
C TYR A 138 4.77 -1.51 5.34
N CYS A 139 4.54 -2.08 4.16
CA CYS A 139 3.35 -1.92 3.35
C CYS A 139 2.67 -3.28 3.14
N ARG A 140 1.37 -3.40 3.40
CA ARG A 140 0.66 -4.67 3.24
C ARG A 140 -0.73 -4.53 2.64
N ALA A 141 -1.08 -5.47 1.77
CA ALA A 141 -2.44 -5.66 1.25
C ALA A 141 -2.97 -7.04 1.68
N GLN A 142 -4.18 -7.09 2.25
CA GLN A 142 -4.76 -8.34 2.77
C GLN A 142 -6.26 -8.52 2.54
N GLY A 143 -6.65 -9.75 2.21
CA GLY A 143 -8.07 -10.11 2.06
C GLY A 143 -8.69 -9.56 0.77
N ILE A 144 -7.91 -9.41 -0.30
CA ILE A 144 -8.33 -8.66 -1.50
C ILE A 144 -8.36 -9.56 -2.74
N THR A 145 -9.46 -9.49 -3.49
CA THR A 145 -9.64 -10.18 -4.75
C THR A 145 -9.47 -9.24 -5.94
N GLN A 146 -8.70 -9.67 -6.94
CA GLN A 146 -8.55 -8.96 -8.21
C GLN A 146 -9.89 -8.88 -8.95
N THR A 147 -10.22 -7.70 -9.45
CA THR A 147 -11.37 -7.50 -10.36
C THR A 147 -11.00 -6.58 -11.52
N ASP A 148 -11.71 -6.70 -12.65
CA ASP A 148 -11.59 -5.78 -13.79
C ASP A 148 -10.16 -5.43 -14.27
N PRO A 149 -9.21 -6.40 -14.36
CA PRO A 149 -7.82 -6.10 -14.69
C PRO A 149 -7.62 -5.69 -16.15
N GLN A 150 -8.65 -5.72 -17.01
CA GLN A 150 -8.60 -5.18 -18.37
C GLN A 150 -8.70 -3.65 -18.42
N SER A 151 -9.25 -3.02 -17.38
CA SER A 151 -9.51 -1.57 -17.33
C SER A 151 -8.49 -0.82 -16.47
N THR A 152 -7.45 -1.50 -16.00
CA THR A 152 -6.38 -0.93 -15.18
C THR A 152 -5.44 -0.09 -16.04
N TYR A 153 -4.96 1.01 -15.48
CA TYR A 153 -3.86 1.77 -16.07
C TYR A 153 -2.50 1.11 -15.86
N GLY A 154 -2.36 0.29 -14.81
CA GLY A 154 -1.12 -0.39 -14.43
C GLY A 154 -1.07 -1.85 -14.91
N THR A 155 0.11 -2.36 -15.22
CA THR A 155 0.30 -3.76 -15.63
C THR A 155 0.46 -4.71 -14.42
N TRP A 156 -0.33 -4.50 -13.37
CA TRP A 156 -0.25 -5.29 -12.14
C TRP A 156 -1.57 -5.35 -11.38
N PHE A 157 -1.67 -6.29 -10.43
CA PHE A 157 -2.72 -6.29 -9.42
C PHE A 157 -2.21 -5.63 -8.13
N ILE A 158 -1.23 -6.21 -7.45
CA ILE A 158 -0.59 -5.59 -6.27
C ILE A 158 0.88 -5.34 -6.55
N LYS A 159 1.33 -4.10 -6.36
CA LYS A 159 2.70 -3.67 -6.66
C LYS A 159 3.34 -2.89 -5.52
N PHE A 160 4.62 -3.16 -5.28
CA PHE A 160 5.48 -2.39 -4.40
C PHE A 160 6.66 -1.85 -5.19
N VAL A 161 6.90 -0.54 -5.12
CA VAL A 161 8.01 0.15 -5.78
C VAL A 161 8.80 0.92 -4.74
N ARG A 162 10.07 0.57 -4.57
CA ARG A 162 11.00 1.22 -3.63
C ARG A 162 10.38 1.39 -2.24
N THR A 163 9.84 0.28 -1.72
CA THR A 163 9.33 0.20 -0.35
C THR A 163 10.28 -0.59 0.54
N ASN A 164 10.26 -0.35 1.86
CA ASN A 164 11.16 -1.07 2.76
C ASN A 164 10.79 -2.55 2.88
N TYR A 165 9.49 -2.84 3.10
CA TYR A 165 8.98 -4.20 3.10
C TYR A 165 7.56 -4.27 2.54
N GLY A 166 7.34 -5.02 1.46
CA GLY A 166 6.03 -5.30 0.90
C GLY A 166 5.49 -6.68 1.31
N ALA A 167 4.23 -6.76 1.71
CA ALA A 167 3.57 -8.02 2.03
C ALA A 167 2.23 -8.17 1.32
N ILE A 168 1.97 -9.38 0.82
CA ILE A 168 0.69 -9.75 0.22
C ILE A 168 0.18 -10.99 0.93
N ASN A 169 -0.99 -10.89 1.56
CA ASN A 169 -1.55 -11.97 2.36
C ASN A 169 -3.04 -12.18 2.10
N ASN A 170 -3.50 -13.43 2.02
CA ASN A 170 -4.93 -13.74 1.84
C ASN A 170 -5.56 -13.01 0.64
N CYS A 171 -4.85 -12.90 -0.47
CA CYS A 171 -5.31 -12.27 -1.71
C CYS A 171 -5.57 -13.30 -2.82
N ARG A 172 -6.44 -12.94 -3.77
CA ARG A 172 -6.87 -13.79 -4.87
C ARG A 172 -6.69 -13.10 -6.22
N ALA A 173 -5.85 -13.68 -7.09
CA ALA A 173 -5.67 -13.25 -8.47
C ALA A 173 -5.92 -14.43 -9.42
N VAL A 174 -7.13 -14.54 -9.97
CA VAL A 174 -7.55 -15.71 -10.79
C VAL A 174 -8.14 -15.35 -12.15
N ILE A 175 -8.33 -14.05 -12.43
CA ILE A 175 -8.83 -13.57 -13.72
C ILE A 175 -7.73 -13.75 -14.76
N ASN A 176 -8.08 -14.29 -15.93
CA ASN A 176 -7.09 -14.61 -16.95
C ASN A 176 -6.48 -13.34 -17.57
N THR A 177 -5.18 -13.12 -17.34
CA THR A 177 -4.43 -11.96 -17.86
C THR A 177 -3.37 -12.33 -18.90
N LYS A 178 -3.34 -13.58 -19.38
CA LYS A 178 -2.27 -14.06 -20.30
C LYS A 178 -2.21 -13.33 -21.64
N SER A 179 -3.33 -12.77 -22.10
CA SER A 179 -3.38 -11.93 -23.29
C SER A 179 -2.88 -10.50 -23.06
N PHE A 180 -2.68 -10.09 -21.81
CA PHE A 180 -2.29 -8.73 -21.47
C PHE A 180 -0.78 -8.54 -21.69
N LYS A 181 -0.41 -7.35 -22.15
CA LYS A 181 0.99 -6.98 -22.31
C LYS A 181 1.62 -6.76 -20.93
N GLU A 182 2.64 -7.55 -20.60
CA GLU A 182 3.52 -7.35 -19.43
C GLU A 182 2.81 -7.28 -18.06
N TYR A 183 1.71 -8.03 -17.88
CA TYR A 183 0.97 -8.05 -16.63
C TYR A 183 1.64 -8.91 -15.53
N ASN A 184 1.68 -8.39 -14.30
CA ASN A 184 2.23 -9.07 -13.13
C ASN A 184 1.22 -9.04 -11.99
N ALA A 185 0.65 -10.17 -11.59
CA ALA A 185 -0.32 -10.17 -10.49
C ALA A 185 0.30 -9.60 -9.20
N TYR A 186 1.47 -10.12 -8.80
CA TYR A 186 2.21 -9.63 -7.66
C TYR A 186 3.59 -9.13 -8.11
N CYS A 187 3.88 -7.85 -7.89
CA CYS A 187 5.10 -7.20 -8.39
C CYS A 187 5.87 -6.48 -7.29
N PHE A 188 7.16 -6.77 -7.19
CA PHE A 188 8.09 -6.11 -6.28
C PHE A 188 9.22 -5.50 -7.11
N ASP A 189 9.41 -4.20 -6.99
CA ASP A 189 10.40 -3.41 -7.72
C ASP A 189 11.21 -2.59 -6.72
N GLY A 190 12.54 -2.80 -6.66
CA GLY A 190 13.38 -2.18 -5.63
C GLY A 190 12.92 -2.42 -4.19
N THR A 191 12.30 -3.57 -3.91
CA THR A 191 11.60 -3.83 -2.64
C THR A 191 11.96 -5.21 -2.07
N THR A 192 12.11 -5.29 -0.74
CA THR A 192 12.14 -6.57 -0.02
C THR A 192 10.72 -6.99 0.35
N GLY A 193 10.38 -8.28 0.32
CA GLY A 193 9.00 -8.64 0.65
C GLY A 193 8.65 -10.12 0.74
N GLY A 194 7.36 -10.37 0.98
CA GLY A 194 6.81 -11.71 1.15
C GLY A 194 5.43 -11.88 0.54
N VAL A 195 5.19 -13.04 -0.07
CA VAL A 195 3.92 -13.44 -0.66
C VAL A 195 3.49 -14.77 -0.06
N TYR A 196 2.39 -14.77 0.70
CA TYR A 196 1.95 -15.93 1.50
C TYR A 196 0.44 -15.98 1.73
N ASN A 197 -0.12 -17.18 1.83
CA ASN A 197 -1.56 -17.48 1.95
C ASN A 197 -2.42 -16.90 0.81
N ASN A 198 -1.90 -16.82 -0.41
CA ASN A 198 -2.64 -16.29 -1.56
C ASN A 198 -2.93 -17.39 -2.58
N ILE A 199 -3.87 -17.12 -3.50
CA ILE A 199 -3.99 -17.87 -4.77
C ILE A 199 -3.67 -16.96 -5.96
N VAL A 200 -2.87 -17.49 -6.90
CA VAL A 200 -2.49 -16.79 -8.13
C VAL A 200 -2.52 -17.74 -9.34
N SER A 201 -3.55 -17.59 -10.17
CA SER A 201 -3.82 -18.49 -11.30
C SER A 201 -4.21 -17.73 -12.55
N ASN A 202 -3.97 -18.33 -13.72
CA ASN A 202 -4.27 -17.76 -15.04
C ASN A 202 -3.60 -16.41 -15.33
N GLN A 203 -2.47 -16.10 -14.69
CA GLN A 203 -1.79 -14.83 -14.86
C GLN A 203 -0.77 -14.87 -16.00
N LYS A 204 -0.51 -13.71 -16.63
CA LYS A 204 0.67 -13.53 -17.51
C LYS A 204 1.96 -13.81 -16.72
N THR A 205 2.16 -13.12 -15.62
CA THR A 205 3.20 -13.40 -14.62
C THR A 205 2.56 -13.44 -13.25
N ALA A 206 2.72 -14.54 -12.51
CA ALA A 206 2.14 -14.67 -11.18
C ALA A 206 2.91 -13.81 -10.14
N VAL A 207 4.22 -14.03 -10.01
CA VAL A 207 5.08 -13.25 -9.10
C VAL A 207 6.29 -12.72 -9.85
N SER A 208 6.55 -11.42 -9.72
CA SER A 208 7.71 -10.74 -10.32
C SER A 208 8.52 -9.99 -9.26
N ALA A 209 9.81 -10.28 -9.19
CA ALA A 209 10.82 -9.50 -8.48
C ALA A 209 11.69 -8.74 -9.48
N GLN A 210 11.84 -7.43 -9.31
CA GLN A 210 12.54 -6.55 -10.25
C GLN A 210 13.55 -5.65 -9.52
N PHE A 211 14.66 -5.35 -10.17
CA PHE A 211 15.61 -4.29 -9.81
C PHE A 211 16.01 -4.27 -8.32
N CYS A 212 16.92 -5.15 -7.92
CA CYS A 212 17.43 -5.33 -6.56
C CYS A 212 16.40 -5.78 -5.51
N SER A 213 15.18 -6.14 -5.92
CA SER A 213 14.21 -6.74 -5.01
C SER A 213 14.71 -8.07 -4.43
N GLN A 214 14.32 -8.35 -3.19
CA GLN A 214 14.57 -9.63 -2.50
C GLN A 214 13.26 -10.14 -1.91
N ILE A 215 12.67 -11.18 -2.49
CA ILE A 215 11.32 -11.61 -2.08
C ILE A 215 11.25 -13.09 -1.74
N ARG A 216 10.32 -13.44 -0.85
CA ARG A 216 9.97 -14.82 -0.53
C ARG A 216 8.57 -15.17 -0.98
N ALA A 217 8.44 -16.18 -1.84
CA ALA A 217 7.19 -16.86 -2.14
C ALA A 217 7.11 -18.14 -1.29
N THR A 218 6.08 -18.26 -0.44
CA THR A 218 6.03 -19.31 0.60
C THR A 218 5.16 -20.49 0.21
N GLY A 219 5.33 -21.65 0.85
CA GLY A 219 4.47 -22.85 0.70
C GLY A 219 2.96 -22.64 0.78
N SER A 220 2.52 -21.53 1.37
CA SER A 220 1.10 -21.18 1.47
C SER A 220 0.55 -20.39 0.28
N LEU A 221 1.42 -19.93 -0.62
CA LEU A 221 1.04 -19.40 -1.92
C LEU A 221 0.80 -20.56 -2.89
N VAL A 222 -0.38 -20.57 -3.52
CA VAL A 222 -0.80 -21.64 -4.44
C VAL A 222 -1.29 -21.07 -5.76
N GLY A 223 -1.30 -21.89 -6.81
CA GLY A 223 -2.03 -21.56 -8.04
C GLY A 223 -1.47 -22.23 -9.29
N SER A 224 -2.16 -22.07 -10.41
CA SER A 224 -1.83 -22.79 -11.64
C SER A 224 -2.29 -22.08 -12.91
N GLY A 225 -1.86 -22.58 -14.07
CA GLY A 225 -2.32 -22.08 -15.37
C GLY A 225 -1.75 -20.71 -15.75
N ASN A 226 -0.73 -20.26 -15.02
CA ASN A 226 0.02 -19.05 -15.31
C ASN A 226 0.92 -19.24 -16.54
N GLU A 227 1.23 -18.17 -17.26
CA GLU A 227 2.23 -18.23 -18.33
C GLU A 227 3.64 -18.26 -17.72
N THR A 228 3.97 -17.30 -16.86
CA THR A 228 5.17 -17.32 -16.02
C THR A 228 4.79 -17.43 -14.54
N ALA A 229 5.30 -18.44 -13.81
CA ALA A 229 5.08 -18.54 -12.37
C ALA A 229 5.93 -17.52 -11.62
N PHE A 230 7.25 -17.59 -11.80
CA PHE A 230 8.21 -16.72 -11.12
C PHE A 230 9.10 -16.00 -12.12
N ARG A 231 9.17 -14.68 -11.98
CA ARG A 231 10.08 -13.83 -12.75
C ARG A 231 11.05 -13.12 -11.83
N SER A 232 12.34 -13.29 -12.06
CA SER A 232 13.40 -12.51 -11.42
C SER A 232 14.16 -11.70 -12.48
N HIS A 233 14.04 -10.38 -12.40
CA HIS A 233 14.70 -9.43 -13.30
C HIS A 233 15.67 -8.54 -12.49
N ALA A 234 16.97 -8.80 -12.61
CA ALA A 234 18.02 -8.16 -11.79
C ALA A 234 17.70 -8.18 -10.27
N SER A 235 17.22 -9.31 -9.75
CA SER A 235 16.69 -9.44 -8.38
C SER A 235 17.00 -10.81 -7.77
N SER A 236 16.49 -11.10 -6.57
CA SER A 236 16.55 -12.43 -5.94
C SER A 236 15.18 -12.86 -5.41
N LEU A 237 14.78 -14.09 -5.71
CA LEU A 237 13.49 -14.67 -5.31
C LEU A 237 13.74 -16.02 -4.64
N TYR A 238 13.23 -16.19 -3.43
CA TYR A 238 13.26 -17.46 -2.68
C TYR A 238 11.87 -18.09 -2.73
N GLU A 239 11.79 -19.22 -3.42
CA GLU A 239 10.58 -19.91 -3.82
C GLU A 239 10.45 -21.21 -3.01
N THR A 240 9.33 -21.38 -2.32
CA THR A 240 8.99 -22.62 -1.58
C THR A 240 7.51 -22.94 -1.73
N SER A 241 6.87 -22.35 -2.73
CA SER A 241 5.42 -22.26 -2.91
C SER A 241 4.89 -23.38 -3.81
N ASN A 242 3.58 -23.38 -4.05
CA ASN A 242 2.91 -24.35 -4.92
C ASN A 242 2.25 -23.63 -6.11
N VAL A 243 3.03 -22.83 -6.84
CA VAL A 243 2.55 -22.06 -8.01
C VAL A 243 3.13 -22.63 -9.30
N GLU A 244 2.24 -22.98 -10.22
CA GLU A 244 2.61 -23.53 -11.51
C GLU A 244 2.45 -22.53 -12.64
N GLY A 245 3.32 -22.65 -13.65
CA GLY A 245 3.22 -21.89 -14.90
C GLY A 245 3.96 -22.57 -16.05
N SER A 246 3.60 -22.23 -17.30
CA SER A 246 4.26 -22.81 -18.49
C SER A 246 5.76 -22.53 -18.55
N THR A 247 6.16 -21.39 -18.00
CA THR A 247 7.53 -21.08 -17.60
C THR A 247 7.52 -20.98 -16.08
N HIS A 248 8.12 -21.96 -15.40
CA HIS A 248 8.19 -21.92 -13.93
C HIS A 248 9.13 -20.78 -13.50
N ASP A 249 10.38 -20.83 -13.95
CA ASP A 249 11.42 -19.86 -13.61
C ASP A 249 11.82 -19.02 -14.82
N LYS A 250 11.61 -17.70 -14.75
CA LYS A 250 12.10 -16.73 -15.74
C LYS A 250 13.16 -15.82 -15.09
N LYS A 251 14.43 -16.05 -15.42
CA LYS A 251 15.58 -15.29 -14.91
C LYS A 251 16.11 -14.33 -15.98
N GLU A 252 16.21 -13.04 -15.66
CA GLU A 252 16.59 -11.96 -16.58
C GLU A 252 17.60 -11.01 -15.91
N LEU A 253 18.55 -10.48 -16.70
CA LEU A 253 19.60 -9.54 -16.24
C LEU A 253 20.30 -9.96 -14.94
N GLY A 254 20.70 -11.24 -14.85
CA GLY A 254 21.37 -11.80 -13.68
C GLY A 254 20.47 -12.13 -12.49
N GLY A 255 19.15 -11.94 -12.61
CA GLY A 255 18.18 -12.31 -11.58
C GLY A 255 18.25 -13.79 -11.19
N GLN A 256 18.03 -14.08 -9.91
CA GLN A 256 18.10 -15.42 -9.33
C GLN A 256 16.77 -15.84 -8.74
N ILE A 257 16.42 -17.12 -8.95
CA ILE A 257 15.33 -17.81 -8.27
C ILE A 257 15.95 -19.02 -7.59
N PHE A 258 15.71 -19.15 -6.28
CA PHE A 258 16.21 -20.20 -5.40
C PHE A 258 15.03 -21.04 -4.91
N ASN A 259 15.13 -22.36 -5.10
CA ASN A 259 14.10 -23.35 -4.76
C ASN A 259 14.62 -24.28 -3.66
#